data_AF-A0A4Y2MVW2-F1
#
_entry.id   AF-A0A4Y2MVW2-F1
#
_cell.length_a   1.000
_cell.length_b   1.000
_cell.length_c   1.000
_cell.angle_alpha   90.00
_cell.angle_beta   90.00
_cell.angle_gamma   90.00
#
_symmetry.space_group_name_H-M   'P 1'
#
loop_
_entity.id
_entity.type
_entity.pdbx_description
1 polymer ?
#
loop_
_entity_poly.entity_id
_entity_poly.type
_entity_poly.pdbx_seq_one_letter_code
_entity_poly.pdbx_strand_id
1 'polypeptide(L)'
;MDCFKEEYRARNLLEDDDEWRNCLREASNFQMSPKLRQWFSFIFVFCNPTSPLEIWEEFKSYLCEDFVLHTSVQQSVYFALHNIDDHLHVHNMTLTSKGLPEPEISHSYLHY
;
A
#
# COMPACT_ATOMS: atom_id res chain seq x y z
N MET A 1 4.08 15.90 35.95
CA MET A 1 5.11 16.31 34.96
C MET A 1 6.37 15.61 35.41
N ASP A 2 6.87 14.55 34.78
CA ASP A 2 6.79 14.12 33.38
C ASP A 2 6.88 12.59 33.28
N CYS A 3 5.75 11.88 33.18
CA CYS A 3 5.72 10.44 32.89
C CYS A 3 4.86 10.17 31.66
N PHE A 4 5.12 10.89 30.57
CA PHE A 4 4.57 10.62 29.23
C PHE A 4 5.65 10.72 28.13
N LYS A 5 6.93 10.82 28.51
CA LYS A 5 8.06 10.98 27.58
C LYS A 5 9.05 9.82 27.57
N GLU A 6 8.80 8.78 28.37
CA GLU A 6 9.72 7.65 28.52
C GLU A 6 9.23 6.36 27.85
N GLU A 7 8.20 6.47 27.01
CA GLU A 7 7.70 5.35 26.18
C GLU A 7 8.00 5.52 24.69
N TYR A 8 8.62 6.64 24.32
CA TYR A 8 9.07 6.93 22.94
C TYR A 8 10.51 6.51 22.66
N ARG A 9 11.22 5.94 23.64
CA ARG A 9 12.67 5.65 23.53
C ARG A 9 13.06 4.18 23.40
N ALA A 10 12.09 3.26 23.43
CA ALA A 10 12.35 1.82 23.27
C ALA A 10 11.75 1.21 21.99
N ARG A 11 11.10 1.99 21.12
CA ARG A 11 10.57 1.50 19.83
C ARG A 11 11.62 1.42 18.70
N ASN A 12 12.89 1.67 19.01
CA ASN A 12 14.01 1.60 18.06
C ASN A 12 14.65 0.20 17.96
N LEU A 13 13.98 -0.90 18.32
CA LEU A 13 14.63 -2.22 18.30
C LEU A 13 13.82 -3.41 17.79
N LEU A 14 12.58 -3.21 17.36
CA LEU A 14 11.85 -4.18 16.55
C LEU A 14 11.14 -3.37 15.48
N GLU A 15 11.73 -3.31 14.28
CA GLU A 15 11.06 -2.82 13.08
C GLU A 15 9.91 -3.77 12.75
N ASP A 16 8.81 -3.64 13.48
CA ASP A 16 7.57 -4.30 13.13
C ASP A 16 6.72 -3.30 12.36
N ASP A 17 6.28 -3.68 11.16
CA ASP A 17 5.37 -2.87 10.35
C ASP A 17 3.97 -2.76 10.99
N ASP A 18 3.76 -3.36 12.15
CA ASP A 18 2.54 -3.35 12.96
C ASP A 18 1.92 -1.96 13.16
N GLU A 19 2.71 -0.91 13.38
CA GLU A 19 2.16 0.45 13.54
C GLU A 19 1.42 0.89 12.26
N TRP A 20 2.05 0.67 11.10
CA TRP A 20 1.50 1.03 9.80
C TRP A 20 0.36 0.10 9.38
N ARG A 21 0.48 -1.20 9.68
CA ARG A 21 -0.58 -2.19 9.46
C ARG A 21 -1.84 -1.84 10.25
N ASN A 22 -1.70 -1.50 11.53
CA ASN A 22 -2.84 -1.09 12.36
C ASN A 22 -3.49 0.19 11.81
N CYS A 23 -2.68 1.19 11.42
CA CYS A 23 -3.21 2.38 10.75
C CYS A 23 -3.95 2.06 9.44
N LEU A 24 -3.42 1.15 8.61
CA LEU A 24 -4.06 0.72 7.37
C LEU A 24 -5.36 -0.04 7.63
N ARG A 25 -5.43 -0.89 8.67
CA ARG A 25 -6.67 -1.57 9.09
C ARG A 25 -7.73 -0.59 9.56
N GLU A 26 -7.35 0.41 10.34
CA GLU A 26 -8.30 1.45 10.73
C GLU A 26 -8.77 2.22 9.49
N ALA A 27 -7.83 2.67 8.65
CA ALA A 27 -8.15 3.40 7.43
C ALA A 27 -9.04 2.60 6.48
N SER A 28 -8.85 1.28 6.33
CA SER A 28 -9.67 0.45 5.45
C SER A 28 -11.13 0.34 5.90
N ASN A 29 -11.43 0.62 7.17
CA ASN A 29 -12.81 0.67 7.67
C ASN A 29 -13.52 2.00 7.41
N PHE A 30 -12.77 3.09 7.20
CA PHE A 30 -13.32 4.46 7.14
C PHE A 30 -13.08 5.18 5.81
N GLN A 31 -12.04 4.81 5.06
CA GLN A 31 -11.61 5.48 3.84
C GLN A 31 -12.09 4.72 2.60
N MET A 32 -12.41 5.48 1.55
CA MET A 32 -12.64 4.91 0.22
C MET A 32 -11.32 4.38 -0.37
N SER A 33 -11.38 3.33 -1.18
CA SER A 33 -10.21 2.68 -1.80
C SER A 33 -9.21 3.65 -2.48
N PRO A 34 -9.63 4.70 -3.22
CA PRO A 34 -8.68 5.69 -3.76
C PRO A 34 -7.85 6.43 -2.70
N LYS A 35 -8.50 6.83 -1.60
CA LYS A 35 -7.84 7.50 -0.46
C LYS A 35 -6.92 6.51 0.26
N LEU A 36 -7.36 5.26 0.41
CA LEU A 36 -6.56 4.20 1.02
C LEU A 36 -5.29 3.91 0.20
N ARG A 37 -5.38 3.87 -1.15
CA ARG A 37 -4.21 3.73 -2.04
C ARG A 37 -3.20 4.87 -1.88
N GLN A 38 -3.67 6.10 -1.71
CA GLN A 38 -2.81 7.25 -1.44
C GLN A 38 -2.06 7.09 -0.11
N TRP A 39 -2.77 6.73 0.97
CA TRP A 39 -2.17 6.48 2.28
C TRP A 39 -1.17 5.33 2.26
N PHE A 40 -1.51 4.23 1.59
CA PHE A 40 -0.63 3.10 1.37
C PHE A 40 0.68 3.55 0.70
N SER A 41 0.58 4.35 -0.37
CA SER A 41 1.75 4.87 -1.08
C SER A 41 2.63 5.74 -0.19
N PHE A 42 2.04 6.58 0.68
CA PHE A 42 2.80 7.40 1.62
C PHE A 42 3.58 6.57 2.65
N ILE A 43 2.98 5.50 3.20
CA ILE A 43 3.71 4.60 4.10
C ILE A 43 4.95 4.03 3.40
N PHE A 44 4.82 3.64 2.13
CA PHE A 44 5.92 3.08 1.35
C PHE A 44 7.01 4.11 1.03
N VAL A 45 6.63 5.36 0.78
CA VAL A 45 7.57 6.46 0.53
C VAL A 45 8.35 6.82 1.79
N PHE A 46 7.66 7.03 2.92
CA PHE A 46 8.23 7.67 4.10
C PHE A 46 8.68 6.71 5.21
N CYS A 47 8.02 5.55 5.33
CA CYS A 47 8.26 4.61 6.42
C CYS A 47 9.08 3.39 5.98
N ASN A 48 9.16 3.13 4.67
CA ASN A 48 9.92 2.03 4.07
C ASN A 48 9.72 0.68 4.79
N PRO A 49 8.53 0.08 4.70
CA PRO A 49 8.18 -1.13 5.44
C PRO A 49 9.17 -2.27 5.23
N THR A 50 9.35 -3.10 6.25
CA THR A 50 10.27 -4.25 6.22
C THR A 50 9.71 -5.43 5.41
N SER A 51 8.38 -5.57 5.35
CA SER A 51 7.68 -6.66 4.64
C SER A 51 6.67 -6.12 3.61
N PRO A 52 7.13 -5.44 2.54
CA PRO A 52 6.27 -4.76 1.57
C PRO A 52 5.21 -5.66 0.92
N LEU A 53 5.61 -6.88 0.52
CA LEU A 53 4.75 -7.82 -0.18
C LEU A 53 3.65 -8.38 0.75
N GLU A 54 3.97 -8.63 2.01
CA GLU A 54 2.98 -9.13 2.98
C GLU A 54 1.91 -8.07 3.27
N ILE A 55 2.31 -6.81 3.42
CA ILE A 55 1.39 -5.69 3.60
C ILE A 55 0.51 -5.53 2.35
N TRP A 56 1.10 -5.60 1.16
CA TRP A 56 0.32 -5.59 -0.09
C TRP A 56 -0.72 -6.71 -0.12
N GLU A 57 -0.33 -7.94 0.16
CA GLU A 57 -1.23 -9.10 0.15
C GLU A 57 -2.35 -8.99 1.19
N GLU A 58 -2.06 -8.41 2.36
CA GLU A 58 -3.06 -8.16 3.42
C GLU A 58 -4.11 -7.12 2.99
N PHE A 59 -3.70 -6.04 2.31
CA PHE A 59 -4.60 -4.91 2.01
C PHE A 59 -5.13 -4.87 0.57
N LYS A 60 -4.62 -5.69 -0.36
CA LYS A 60 -4.95 -5.61 -1.80
C LYS A 60 -6.45 -5.64 -2.08
N SER A 61 -7.24 -6.42 -1.31
CA SER A 61 -8.69 -6.53 -1.49
C SER A 61 -9.41 -5.21 -1.21
N TYR A 62 -8.96 -4.46 -0.19
CA TYR A 62 -9.49 -3.14 0.14
C TYR A 62 -9.01 -2.09 -0.85
N LEU A 63 -7.75 -2.21 -1.28
CA LEU A 63 -7.12 -1.29 -2.22
C LEU A 63 -7.71 -1.38 -3.63
N CYS A 64 -8.34 -2.49 -4.01
CA CYS A 64 -8.94 -2.66 -5.33
C CYS A 64 -10.48 -2.73 -5.32
N GLU A 65 -11.12 -2.61 -4.15
CA GLU A 65 -12.58 -2.81 -3.96
C GLU A 65 -13.44 -1.98 -4.94
N ASP A 66 -13.06 -0.72 -5.18
CA ASP A 66 -13.76 0.19 -6.12
C ASP A 66 -13.71 -0.27 -7.58
N PHE A 67 -12.70 -1.07 -7.97
CA PHE A 67 -12.56 -1.59 -9.32
C PHE A 67 -13.26 -2.94 -9.53
N VAL A 68 -13.47 -3.73 -8.48
CA VAL A 68 -14.01 -5.10 -8.56
C VAL A 68 -15.44 -5.12 -9.13
N LEU A 69 -16.23 -4.07 -8.94
CA LEU A 69 -17.59 -3.97 -9.47
C LEU A 69 -17.65 -3.82 -10.99
N HIS A 70 -16.55 -3.37 -11.62
CA HIS A 70 -16.53 -2.97 -13.02
C HIS A 70 -15.50 -3.74 -13.86
N THR A 71 -14.67 -4.57 -13.23
CA THR A 71 -13.53 -5.23 -13.87
C THR A 71 -13.30 -6.62 -13.28
N SER A 72 -12.49 -7.44 -13.95
CA SER A 72 -12.02 -8.70 -13.36
C SER A 72 -11.09 -8.45 -12.16
N VAL A 73 -10.95 -9.43 -11.26
CA VAL A 73 -10.03 -9.33 -10.10
C VAL A 73 -8.61 -8.96 -10.54
N GLN A 74 -8.10 -9.58 -11.61
CA GLN A 74 -6.77 -9.28 -12.14
C GLN A 74 -6.65 -7.83 -12.62
N GLN A 75 -7.66 -7.31 -13.31
CA GLN A 75 -7.69 -5.91 -13.75
C GLN A 75 -7.84 -4.95 -12.55
N SER A 76 -8.64 -5.30 -11.54
CA SER A 76 -8.78 -4.49 -10.33
C SER A 76 -7.44 -4.33 -9.60
N VAL A 77 -6.70 -5.44 -9.47
CA VAL A 77 -5.35 -5.48 -8.91
C VAL A 77 -4.38 -4.65 -9.76
N TYR A 78 -4.43 -4.81 -11.08
CA TYR A 78 -3.62 -4.02 -12.02
C TYR A 78 -3.86 -2.51 -11.85
N PHE A 79 -5.11 -2.05 -11.83
CA PHE A 79 -5.43 -0.63 -11.66
C PHE A 79 -5.02 -0.09 -10.29
N ALA A 80 -5.19 -0.89 -9.24
CA ALA A 80 -4.74 -0.51 -7.90
C ALA A 80 -3.20 -0.34 -7.85
N LEU A 81 -2.44 -1.29 -8.41
CA LEU A 81 -0.98 -1.20 -8.49
C LEU A 81 -0.55 -0.01 -9.34
N HIS A 82 -1.17 0.22 -10.50
CA HIS A 82 -0.87 1.39 -11.34
C HIS A 82 -1.12 2.71 -10.58
N ASN A 83 -2.24 2.83 -9.86
CA ASN A 83 -2.51 4.02 -9.05
C ASN A 83 -1.45 4.21 -7.97
N ILE A 84 -1.02 3.14 -7.29
CA ILE A 84 0.04 3.24 -6.27
C ILE A 84 1.36 3.66 -6.92
N ASP A 85 1.70 3.06 -8.05
CA ASP A 85 2.91 3.40 -8.81
C ASP A 85 2.92 4.88 -9.24
N ASP A 86 1.79 5.44 -9.68
CA ASP A 86 1.66 6.86 -10.01
C ASP A 86 2.04 7.75 -8.80
N HIS A 87 1.60 7.38 -7.59
CA HIS A 87 1.95 8.11 -6.37
C HIS A 87 3.42 7.96 -6.01
N LEU A 88 4.01 6.77 -6.21
CA LEU A 88 5.44 6.53 -5.97
C LEU A 88 6.32 7.30 -6.95
N HIS A 89 5.91 7.41 -8.21
CA HIS A 89 6.65 8.13 -9.25
C HIS A 89 6.83 9.62 -8.94
N VAL A 90 5.89 10.25 -8.22
CA VAL A 90 6.04 11.64 -7.73
C VAL A 90 7.27 11.78 -6.82
N HIS A 91 7.70 10.70 -6.17
CA HIS A 91 8.87 10.63 -5.31
C HIS A 91 10.10 9.97 -5.98
N ASN A 92 10.06 9.77 -7.31
CA ASN A 92 11.09 9.06 -8.08
C ASN A 92 11.31 7.61 -7.62
N MET A 93 10.24 6.97 -7.14
CA MET A 93 10.23 5.58 -6.70
C MET A 93 9.34 4.75 -7.64
N THR A 94 9.63 3.46 -7.73
CA THR A 94 8.82 2.47 -8.46
C THR A 94 8.30 1.39 -7.53
N LEU A 95 7.25 0.66 -7.94
CA LEU A 95 6.79 -0.54 -7.23
C LEU A 95 7.94 -1.52 -6.92
N THR A 96 8.76 -1.84 -7.93
CA THR A 96 9.92 -2.74 -7.79
C THR A 96 10.96 -2.25 -6.81
N SER A 97 11.26 -0.95 -6.80
CA SER A 97 12.19 -0.34 -5.83
C SER A 97 11.71 -0.46 -4.38
N LYS A 98 10.40 -0.67 -4.19
CA LYS A 98 9.75 -0.83 -2.89
C LYS A 98 9.34 -2.27 -2.59
N GLY A 99 9.79 -3.25 -3.38
CA GLY A 99 9.49 -4.66 -3.15
C GLY A 99 8.03 -5.03 -3.41
N LEU A 100 7.29 -4.23 -4.18
CA LEU A 100 5.92 -4.49 -4.59
C LEU A 100 5.87 -5.20 -5.95
N PRO A 101 4.80 -5.98 -6.22
CA PRO A 101 4.64 -6.65 -7.51
C PRO A 101 4.38 -5.64 -8.63
N GLU A 102 4.91 -5.92 -9.82
CA GLU A 102 4.56 -5.14 -11.01
C GLU A 102 3.14 -5.49 -11.48
N PRO A 103 2.42 -4.54 -12.10
CA PRO A 103 1.15 -4.82 -12.73
C PRO A 103 1.40 -5.77 -13.91
N GLU A 104 1.01 -7.05 -13.79
CA GLU A 104 1.11 -7.98 -14.91
C GLU A 104 0.22 -7.49 -16.06
N ILE A 105 0.86 -7.10 -17.17
CA ILE A 105 0.14 -6.79 -18.40
C ILE A 105 -0.37 -8.13 -18.94
N SER A 106 -1.66 -8.42 -18.75
CA SER A 106 -2.28 -9.50 -19.50
C SER A 106 -2.10 -9.18 -20.99
N HIS A 107 -1.35 -10.02 -21.71
CA HIS A 107 -1.08 -9.90 -23.15
C HIS A 107 -2.35 -9.96 -24.02
N SER A 108 -3.56 -9.99 -23.42
CA SER A 108 -4.84 -9.84 -24.09
C SER A 108 -5.11 -8.45 -24.68
N TYR A 109 -4.26 -7.45 -24.43
CA TYR A 109 -4.43 -6.08 -24.93
C TYR A 109 -3.80 -5.78 -26.30
N LEU A 110 -3.16 -6.76 -26.96
CA LEU A 110 -2.50 -6.56 -28.27
C LEU A 110 -3.33 -6.98 -29.50
N HIS A 111 -4.65 -7.15 -29.37
CA HIS A 111 -5.51 -7.38 -30.53
C HIS A 111 -6.65 -6.35 -30.62
N TYR A 112 -6.37 -5.24 -31.31
CA TYR A 112 -7.34 -4.47 -32.08
C TYR A 112 -6.74 -4.09 -33.43
#